data_AF-A0AAN5CS96-F1
#
_entry.id   AF-A0AAN5CS96-F1
#
_cell.length_a   1.000
_cell.length_b   1.000
_cell.length_c   1.000
_cell.angle_alpha   90.00
_cell.angle_beta   90.00
_cell.angle_gamma   90.00
#
_symmetry.space_group_name_H-M   'P 1'
#
loop_
_entity.id
_entity.type
_entity.pdbx_description
1 polymer ?
#
loop_
_entity_poly.entity_id
_entity_poly.type
_entity_poly.pdbx_seq_one_letter_code
_entity_poly.pdbx_strand_id
1 'polypeptide(L)'
;MTISYSGSFIRLLLRWKGSIWRSTWRELLVFLALYYSVRVFYNFGMPLIFDEDEDLEKFRFESLCRMFENFSKQIPLTFLLGFYVSNVVSRWWSQF
;
A
#
# COMPACT_ATOMS: atom_id res chain seq x y z
N MET A 1 38.21 -6.69 11.92
CA MET A 1 37.15 -7.70 11.68
C MET A 1 35.87 -6.97 11.35
N THR A 2 35.52 -6.86 10.07
CA THR A 2 34.24 -6.27 9.63
C THR A 2 33.15 -7.33 9.80
N ILE A 3 32.36 -7.23 10.86
CA ILE A 3 31.21 -8.12 11.07
C ILE A 3 30.19 -7.80 9.97
N SER A 4 30.03 -8.72 9.02
CA SER A 4 29.00 -8.62 7.98
C SER A 4 27.64 -8.95 8.60
N TYR A 5 26.93 -7.93 9.08
CA TYR A 5 25.56 -8.06 9.63
C TYR A 5 24.49 -8.35 8.57
N SER A 6 24.86 -8.38 7.29
CA SER A 6 23.94 -8.41 6.15
C SER A 6 22.97 -9.62 6.19
N GLY A 7 23.44 -10.78 6.67
CA GLY A 7 22.60 -11.99 6.79
C GLY A 7 21.69 -12.04 8.03
N SER A 8 21.95 -11.23 9.05
CA SER A 8 21.18 -11.28 10.32
C SER A 8 19.83 -10.56 10.20
N PHE A 9 19.79 -9.45 9.45
CA PHE A 9 18.57 -8.65 9.27
C PHE A 9 17.52 -9.37 8.39
N ILE A 10 17.97 -10.10 7.36
CA ILE A 10 17.07 -10.90 6.50
C ILE A 10 16.41 -12.02 7.31
N ARG A 11 17.13 -12.66 8.25
CA ARG A 11 16.55 -13.67 9.16
C ARG A 11 15.49 -13.06 10.09
N LEU A 12 15.65 -11.80 10.50
CA LEU A 12 14.65 -11.09 11.30
C LEU A 12 13.37 -10.79 10.51
N LEU A 13 13.48 -10.45 9.21
CA LEU A 13 12.31 -10.21 8.34
C LEU A 13 11.44 -11.46 8.17
N LEU A 14 12.04 -12.65 8.13
CA LEU A 14 11.35 -13.93 7.93
C LEU A 14 10.76 -14.54 9.21
N ARG A 15 11.02 -13.96 10.39
CA ARG A 15 10.47 -14.46 11.65
C ARG A 15 8.98 -14.11 11.74
N TRP A 16 8.08 -15.06 12.00
CA TRP A 16 6.64 -14.78 12.07
C TRP A 16 6.16 -14.14 13.39
N LYS A 17 6.67 -14.63 14.54
CA LYS A 17 6.28 -14.09 15.86
C LYS A 17 6.85 -12.67 16.04
N GLY A 18 5.94 -11.69 16.15
CA GLY A 18 6.28 -10.28 16.39
C GLY A 18 6.73 -9.51 15.16
N SER A 19 6.59 -10.09 13.96
CA SER A 19 6.94 -9.41 12.71
C SER A 19 5.81 -8.57 12.16
N ILE A 20 6.21 -7.55 11.40
CA ILE A 20 5.33 -6.65 10.64
C ILE A 20 4.35 -7.46 9.78
N TRP A 21 4.81 -8.57 9.20
CA TRP A 21 3.95 -9.45 8.39
C TRP A 21 2.73 -9.96 9.16
N ARG A 22 2.89 -10.35 10.42
CA ARG A 22 1.76 -10.83 11.23
C ARG A 22 0.76 -9.71 11.53
N SER A 23 1.22 -8.46 11.61
CA SER A 23 0.38 -7.29 11.88
C SER A 23 -0.37 -6.84 10.62
N THR A 24 0.34 -6.71 9.49
CA THR A 24 -0.17 -6.04 8.28
C THR A 24 -0.83 -6.99 7.28
N TRP A 25 -0.70 -8.32 7.43
CA TRP A 25 -1.22 -9.28 6.44
C TRP A 25 -2.72 -9.12 6.14
N ARG A 26 -3.55 -8.80 7.14
CA ARG A 26 -5.00 -8.60 6.94
C ARG A 26 -5.29 -7.36 6.08
N GLU A 27 -4.61 -6.25 6.39
CA GLU A 27 -4.74 -5.00 5.63
C GLU A 27 -4.24 -5.17 4.19
N LEU A 28 -3.11 -5.89 4.03
CA LEU A 28 -2.56 -6.24 2.73
C LEU A 28 -3.55 -7.07 1.90
N LEU A 29 -4.18 -8.08 2.50
CA LEU A 29 -5.18 -8.89 1.80
C LEU A 29 -6.39 -8.07 1.35
N VAL A 30 -6.91 -7.18 2.21
CA VAL A 30 -8.02 -6.30 1.84
C VAL A 30 -7.62 -5.36 0.71
N PHE A 31 -6.42 -4.78 0.77
CA PHE A 31 -5.88 -3.93 -0.29
C PHE A 31 -5.75 -4.68 -1.62
N LEU A 32 -5.19 -5.90 -1.60
CA LEU A 32 -5.10 -6.73 -2.80
C LEU A 32 -6.48 -7.07 -3.35
N ALA A 33 -7.43 -7.47 -2.50
CA ALA A 33 -8.78 -7.82 -2.93
C ALA A 33 -9.47 -6.63 -3.64
N LEU A 34 -9.36 -5.43 -3.09
CA LEU A 34 -9.90 -4.21 -3.71
C LEU A 34 -9.16 -3.84 -5.00
N TYR A 35 -7.84 -3.99 -5.04
CA TYR A 35 -7.07 -3.71 -6.25
C TYR A 35 -7.47 -4.66 -7.40
N TYR A 36 -7.58 -5.95 -7.11
CA TYR A 36 -7.99 -6.93 -8.11
C TYR A 36 -9.47 -6.77 -8.50
N SER A 37 -10.36 -6.35 -7.59
CA SER A 37 -11.76 -6.08 -7.94
C SER A 37 -11.87 -4.95 -8.95
N VAL A 38 -11.12 -3.85 -8.76
CA VAL A 38 -11.05 -2.74 -9.74
C VAL A 38 -10.49 -3.21 -11.07
N ARG A 39 -9.43 -4.04 -11.05
CA ARG A 39 -8.85 -4.60 -12.29
C ARG A 39 -9.85 -5.47 -13.05
N VAL A 40 -10.58 -6.34 -12.34
CA VAL A 40 -11.63 -7.18 -12.95
C VAL A 40 -12.76 -6.32 -13.49
N PHE A 41 -13.18 -5.29 -12.75
CA PHE A 41 -14.19 -4.34 -13.22
C PHE A 41 -13.77 -3.63 -14.51
N TYR A 42 -12.52 -3.17 -14.61
CA TYR A 42 -12.00 -2.52 -15.82
C TYR A 42 -11.91 -3.48 -17.03
N ASN A 43 -11.50 -4.74 -16.83
CA ASN A 43 -11.29 -5.69 -17.94
C ASN A 43 -12.55 -6.45 -18.36
N PHE A 44 -13.43 -6.78 -17.42
CA PHE A 44 -14.62 -7.61 -17.67
C PHE A 44 -15.93 -6.87 -17.39
N GLY A 45 -15.95 -5.94 -16.45
CA GLY A 45 -17.15 -5.17 -16.10
C GLY A 45 -17.51 -4.14 -17.18
N MET A 46 -16.55 -3.33 -17.60
CA MET A 46 -16.73 -2.31 -18.65
C MET A 46 -17.26 -2.88 -19.98
N PRO A 47 -16.61 -3.87 -20.63
CA PRO A 47 -17.10 -4.41 -21.90
C PRO A 47 -18.47 -5.10 -21.77
N LEU A 48 -18.82 -5.64 -20.60
CA LEU A 48 -20.13 -6.26 -20.39
C LEU A 48 -21.26 -5.23 -20.22
N ILE A 49 -20.95 -4.03 -19.73
CA ILE A 49 -21.95 -2.99 -19.41
C ILE A 49 -22.10 -1.99 -20.56
N PHE A 50 -21.02 -1.67 -21.28
CA PHE A 50 -20.97 -0.66 -22.33
C PHE A 50 -20.43 -1.26 -23.61
N ASP A 51 -21.30 -1.91 -24.40
CA ASP A 51 -20.93 -2.62 -25.63
C ASP A 51 -20.69 -1.65 -26.81
N GLU A 52 -21.35 -0.49 -26.84
CA GLU A 52 -21.25 0.49 -27.93
C GLU A 52 -20.21 1.61 -27.68
N ASP A 53 -19.99 2.00 -26.42
CA ASP A 53 -19.15 3.16 -26.02
C ASP A 53 -17.97 2.79 -25.09
N GLU A 54 -17.45 1.55 -25.21
CA GLU A 54 -16.41 1.01 -24.32
C GLU A 54 -15.17 1.91 -24.20
N ASP A 55 -14.68 2.44 -25.34
CA ASP A 55 -13.45 3.23 -25.41
C ASP A 55 -13.56 4.57 -24.68
N LEU A 56 -14.73 5.23 -24.77
CA LEU A 56 -14.96 6.52 -24.14
C LEU A 56 -14.99 6.40 -22.61
N GLU A 57 -15.68 5.38 -22.10
CA GLU A 57 -15.79 5.16 -20.66
C GLU A 57 -14.45 4.70 -20.07
N LYS A 58 -13.69 3.85 -20.76
CA LYS A 58 -12.31 3.51 -20.38
C LYS A 58 -11.42 4.74 -20.29
N PHE A 59 -11.49 5.64 -21.26
CA PHE A 59 -10.73 6.89 -21.23
C PHE A 59 -11.10 7.77 -20.02
N ARG A 60 -12.39 7.90 -19.70
CA ARG A 60 -12.86 8.65 -18.52
C ARG A 60 -12.35 8.03 -17.22
N PHE A 61 -12.38 6.71 -17.12
CA PHE A 61 -11.85 5.99 -15.97
C PHE A 61 -10.34 6.20 -15.79
N GLU A 62 -9.57 6.13 -16.88
CA GLU A 62 -8.13 6.41 -16.84
C GLU A 62 -7.81 7.84 -16.42
N SER A 63 -8.61 8.82 -16.88
CA SER A 63 -8.48 10.21 -16.46
C SER A 63 -8.70 10.37 -14.95
N LEU A 64 -9.71 9.68 -14.39
CA LEU A 64 -9.94 9.65 -12.94
C LEU A 64 -8.77 8.99 -12.19
N CYS A 65 -8.22 7.88 -12.68
CA CYS A 65 -7.05 7.25 -12.07
C CYS A 65 -5.84 8.19 -12.04
N ARG A 66 -5.57 8.91 -13.14
CA ARG A 66 -4.49 9.92 -13.20
C ARG A 66 -4.74 11.07 -12.23
N MET A 67 -5.99 11.49 -12.07
CA MET A 67 -6.36 12.49 -11.07
C MET A 67 -5.99 12.03 -9.65
N PHE A 68 -6.36 10.80 -9.27
CA PHE A 68 -6.02 10.23 -7.96
C PHE A 68 -4.52 10.06 -7.74
N GLU A 69 -3.77 9.67 -8.78
CA GLU A 69 -2.31 9.58 -8.72
C GLU A 69 -1.68 10.94 -8.38
N ASN A 70 -2.15 12.01 -9.02
CA ASN A 70 -1.67 13.37 -8.76
C ASN A 70 -1.97 13.82 -7.33
N PHE A 71 -3.17 13.53 -6.81
CA PHE A 71 -3.51 13.82 -5.41
C PHE A 71 -2.66 13.02 -4.42
N SER A 72 -2.39 11.74 -4.70
CA SER A 72 -1.57 10.90 -3.83
C SER A 72 -0.12 11.40 -3.70
N LYS A 73 0.45 12.01 -4.76
CA LYS A 73 1.81 12.56 -4.74
C LYS A 73 1.94 13.84 -3.92
N GLN A 74 0.85 14.58 -3.75
CA GLN A 74 0.86 15.86 -3.05
C GLN A 74 0.90 15.72 -1.52
N ILE A 75 0.47 14.57 -0.97
CA ILE A 75 0.42 14.35 0.48
C ILE A 75 1.74 13.73 0.95
N PRO A 76 2.55 14.43 1.78
CA PRO A 76 3.84 13.90 2.24
C PRO A 76 3.65 12.90 3.40
N LEU A 77 3.00 11.76 3.13
CA LEU A 77 2.66 10.75 4.13
C LEU A 77 3.88 10.23 4.89
N THR A 78 5.01 10.06 4.22
CA THR A 78 6.26 9.59 4.83
C THR A 78 6.77 10.56 5.89
N PHE A 79 6.65 11.87 5.65
CA PHE A 79 7.03 12.91 6.60
C PHE A 79 6.15 12.83 7.85
N LEU A 80 4.82 12.85 7.68
CA LEU A 80 3.84 12.74 8.76
C LEU A 80 4.02 11.46 9.60
N LEU A 81 4.21 10.32 8.95
CA LEU A 81 4.44 9.04 9.63
C LEU A 81 5.73 9.08 10.45
N GLY A 82 6.79 9.72 9.94
CA GLY A 82 8.04 9.92 10.65
C GLY A 82 7.87 10.71 11.96
N PHE A 83 7.16 11.84 11.94
CA PHE A 83 6.88 12.58 13.18
C PHE A 83 6.03 11.78 14.15
N TYR A 84 4.99 11.12 13.63
CA TYR A 84 4.07 10.33 14.45
C TYR A 84 4.83 9.20 15.18
N VAL A 85 5.61 8.40 14.45
CA VAL A 85 6.37 7.29 15.02
C VAL A 85 7.42 7.79 16.01
N SER A 86 8.14 8.88 15.69
CA SER A 86 9.15 9.45 16.60
C SER A 86 8.55 9.85 17.95
N ASN A 87 7.37 10.51 17.94
CA ASN A 87 6.66 10.89 19.16
C ASN A 87 6.19 9.66 19.96
N VAL A 88 5.61 8.66 19.28
CA VAL A 88 5.17 7.41 19.92
C VAL A 88 6.34 6.68 20.59
N VAL A 89 7.49 6.59 19.92
CA VAL A 89 8.70 5.96 20.47
C VAL A 89 9.24 6.72 21.67
N SER A 90 9.26 8.06 21.63
CA SER A 90 9.70 8.89 22.76
C SER A 90 8.84 8.64 24.00
N ARG A 91 7.52 8.59 23.83
CA ARG A 91 6.57 8.30 24.92
C ARG A 91 6.75 6.89 25.46
N TRP A 92 6.92 5.91 24.58
CA TRP A 92 7.16 4.53 24.98
C TRP A 92 8.41 4.41 25.86
N TRP A 93 9.51 5.06 25.50
CA TRP A 93 10.73 5.04 26.33
C TRP A 93 10.53 5.72 27.69
N SER A 94 9.74 6.79 27.77
CA SER A 94 9.45 7.44 29.06
C SER A 94 8.58 6.62 30.01
N GLN A 95 7.93 5.56 29.52
CA GLN A 95 7.08 4.67 30.31
C GLN A 95 7.84 3.49 30.94
N PHE A 96 9.05 3.21 30.47
CA PHE A 96 9.94 2.15 31.01
C PHE A 96 11.11 2.77 31.76
#